data_AF-A0A954QAZ0-F1
#
_entry.id   AF-A0A954QAZ0-F1
#
_cell.length_a   1.000
_cell.length_b   1.000
_cell.length_c   1.000
_cell.angle_alpha   90.00
_cell.angle_beta   90.00
_cell.angle_gamma   90.00
#
_symmetry.space_group_name_H-M   'P 1'
#
loop_
_entity.id
_entity.type
_entity.pdbx_description
1 polymer ?
#
loop_
_entity_poly.entity_id
_entity_poly.type
_entity_poly.pdbx_seq_one_letter_code
_entity_poly.pdbx_strand_id
1 'polypeptide(L)'
;MRSQPRKSARKRRGAAAVEFAFVAPVFITILMGVAEASHLFEAQNQLAVAVREGARLAAMDRNGMLADGQTTNSKIADDIENYLTASGLPGDQADVFIVDPTDHTTTFDLDDPVNDLQLFEVRVEVPYSALTNAGGSSTNDWNMSAKIVFRNARAAIVQ
;
A
#
# COMPACT_ATOMS: atom_id res chain seq x y z
N MET A 1 25.00 -68.52 10.12
CA MET A 1 24.80 -67.06 10.05
C MET A 1 23.85 -66.75 8.90
N ARG A 2 22.63 -66.25 9.18
CA ARG A 2 21.64 -65.87 8.15
C ARG A 2 21.89 -64.43 7.73
N SER A 3 22.36 -64.19 6.51
CA SER A 3 22.49 -62.86 5.91
C SER A 3 21.09 -62.32 5.57
N GLN A 4 20.63 -61.32 6.32
CA GLN A 4 19.41 -60.59 5.96
C GLN A 4 19.68 -59.75 4.69
N PRO A 5 18.85 -59.85 3.65
CA PRO A 5 18.97 -59.00 2.47
C PRO A 5 18.65 -57.57 2.88
N ARG A 6 19.63 -56.66 2.76
CA ARG A 6 19.44 -55.22 2.95
C ARG A 6 18.38 -54.78 1.93
N LYS A 7 17.12 -54.63 2.35
CA LYS A 7 16.06 -54.06 1.52
C LYS A 7 16.57 -52.71 1.00
N SER A 8 16.88 -52.74 -0.30
CA SER A 8 17.62 -51.73 -1.05
C SER A 8 17.20 -50.30 -0.69
N ALA A 9 18.16 -49.49 -0.25
CA ALA A 9 18.01 -48.05 0.01
C ALA A 9 17.40 -47.29 -1.19
N ARG A 10 17.52 -47.85 -2.40
CA ARG A 10 16.92 -47.30 -3.63
C ARG A 10 15.39 -47.31 -3.63
N LYS A 11 14.75 -48.33 -3.01
CA LYS A 11 13.28 -48.40 -2.91
C LYS A 11 12.71 -47.35 -1.94
N ARG A 12 13.42 -47.05 -0.84
CA ARG A 12 13.02 -46.00 0.11
C ARG A 12 13.11 -44.59 -0.49
N ARG A 13 14.10 -44.35 -1.36
CA ARG A 13 14.25 -43.06 -2.08
C ARG A 13 13.11 -42.78 -3.05
N GLY A 14 12.61 -43.80 -3.76
CA GLY A 14 11.46 -43.65 -4.66
C GLY A 14 10.16 -43.33 -3.92
N ALA A 15 9.90 -44.00 -2.79
CA ALA A 15 8.73 -43.73 -1.96
C ALA A 15 8.74 -42.29 -1.40
N ALA A 16 9.88 -41.83 -0.88
CA ALA A 16 10.02 -40.46 -0.37
C ALA A 16 9.77 -39.38 -1.45
N ALA A 17 10.17 -39.64 -2.70
CA ALA A 17 9.90 -38.72 -3.81
C ALA A 17 8.40 -38.62 -4.12
N VAL A 18 7.67 -39.74 -4.02
CA VAL A 18 6.21 -39.77 -4.23
C VAL A 18 5.49 -39.06 -3.09
N GLU A 19 5.86 -39.30 -1.84
CA GLU A 19 5.30 -38.61 -0.67
C GLU A 19 5.50 -37.09 -0.79
N PHE A 20 6.70 -36.66 -1.18
CA PHE A 20 6.97 -35.24 -1.43
C PHE A 20 6.12 -34.68 -2.57
N ALA A 21 5.90 -35.42 -3.66
CA ALA A 21 5.07 -34.95 -4.78
C ALA A 21 3.61 -34.68 -4.39
N PHE A 22 3.08 -35.36 -3.36
CA PHE A 22 1.74 -35.08 -2.83
C PHE A 22 1.70 -33.90 -1.86
N VAL A 23 2.74 -33.72 -1.03
CA VAL A 23 2.80 -32.63 -0.03
C VAL A 23 3.25 -31.31 -0.64
N ALA A 24 4.16 -31.35 -1.61
CA ALA A 24 4.78 -30.17 -2.21
C ALA A 24 3.78 -29.17 -2.80
N PRO A 25 2.70 -29.57 -3.53
CA PRO A 25 1.73 -28.63 -4.05
C PRO A 25 1.07 -27.80 -2.95
N VAL A 26 0.60 -28.44 -1.88
CA VAL A 26 -0.03 -27.76 -0.74
C VAL A 26 0.97 -26.85 -0.03
N PHE A 27 2.20 -27.34 0.17
CA PHE A 27 3.25 -26.57 0.81
C PHE A 27 3.62 -25.32 0.01
N ILE A 28 3.78 -25.43 -1.31
CA ILE A 28 4.07 -24.30 -2.20
C ILE A 28 2.93 -23.29 -2.21
N THR A 29 1.67 -23.75 -2.25
CA THR A 29 0.50 -22.86 -2.16
C THR A 29 0.50 -22.05 -0.86
N ILE A 30 0.83 -22.68 0.28
CA ILE A 30 0.93 -21.97 1.56
C ILE A 30 2.07 -20.96 1.53
N LEU A 31 3.24 -21.31 0.98
CA LEU A 31 4.36 -20.38 0.85
C LEU A 31 4.01 -19.16 -0.01
N MET A 32 3.32 -19.37 -1.14
CA MET A 32 2.86 -18.28 -1.99
C MET A 32 1.85 -17.38 -1.26
N GLY A 33 0.89 -17.97 -0.53
CA GLY A 33 -0.06 -17.20 0.27
C GLY A 33 0.61 -16.35 1.36
N VAL A 34 1.64 -16.87 2.03
CA VAL A 34 2.41 -16.11 3.04
C VAL A 34 3.22 -14.98 2.37
N ALA A 35 3.83 -15.25 1.22
CA ALA A 35 4.58 -14.24 0.48
C ALA A 35 3.68 -13.09 0.00
N GLU A 36 2.51 -13.42 -0.55
CA GLU A 36 1.52 -12.44 -0.99
C GLU A 36 0.94 -11.63 0.17
N ALA A 37 0.61 -12.28 1.29
CA ALA A 37 0.19 -11.56 2.49
C ALA A 37 1.26 -10.58 3.00
N SER A 38 2.53 -11.00 2.97
CA SER A 38 3.66 -10.16 3.39
C SER A 38 3.81 -8.92 2.50
N HIS A 39 3.66 -9.08 1.19
CA HIS A 39 3.67 -7.98 0.23
C HIS A 39 2.51 -7.00 0.47
N LEU A 40 1.31 -7.50 0.75
CA LEU A 40 0.15 -6.65 1.04
C LEU A 40 0.31 -5.87 2.36
N PHE A 41 0.90 -6.50 3.39
CA PHE A 41 1.22 -5.79 4.63
C PHE A 41 2.24 -4.67 4.42
N GLU A 42 3.27 -4.91 3.60
CA GLU A 42 4.22 -3.87 3.21
C GLU A 42 3.50 -2.73 2.48
N ALA A 43 2.68 -3.06 1.48
CA ALA A 43 1.93 -2.06 0.72
C ALA A 43 1.01 -1.21 1.64
N GLN A 44 0.31 -1.84 2.59
CA GLN A 44 -0.53 -1.13 3.56
C GLN A 44 0.28 -0.16 4.42
N ASN A 45 1.49 -0.56 4.83
CA ASN A 45 2.38 0.30 5.60
C ASN A 45 2.87 1.49 4.77
N GLN A 46 3.27 1.25 3.51
CA GLN A 46 3.71 2.33 2.61
C GLN A 46 2.58 3.32 2.31
N LEU A 47 1.34 2.86 2.11
CA LEU A 47 0.17 3.75 1.98
C LEU A 47 0.00 4.64 3.22
N ALA A 48 0.13 4.07 4.43
CA ALA A 48 0.00 4.84 5.66
C ALA A 48 1.12 5.87 5.83
N VAL A 49 2.35 5.55 5.41
CA VAL A 49 3.48 6.48 5.42
C VAL A 49 3.28 7.59 4.39
N ALA A 50 2.86 7.26 3.16
CA ALA A 50 2.59 8.23 2.09
C ALA A 50 1.52 9.25 2.53
N VAL A 51 0.40 8.75 3.06
CA VAL A 51 -0.70 9.57 3.58
C VAL A 51 -0.23 10.48 4.72
N ARG A 52 0.57 9.95 5.65
CA ARG A 52 1.12 10.74 6.76
C ARG A 52 2.05 11.85 6.25
N GLU A 53 2.91 11.55 5.29
CA GLU A 53 3.85 12.52 4.74
C GLU A 53 3.14 13.60 3.92
N GLY A 54 2.18 13.20 3.06
CA GLY A 54 1.36 14.15 2.31
C GLY A 54 0.54 15.05 3.23
N ALA A 55 -0.09 14.50 4.27
CA ALA A 55 -0.80 15.30 5.27
C ALA A 55 0.16 16.25 6.00
N ARG A 56 1.39 15.81 6.32
CA ARG A 56 2.39 16.65 7.01
C ARG A 56 2.77 17.84 6.16
N LEU A 57 3.06 17.61 4.88
CA LEU A 57 3.33 18.66 3.90
C LEU A 57 2.13 19.61 3.77
N ALA A 58 0.91 19.08 3.77
CA ALA A 58 -0.31 19.88 3.77
C ALA A 58 -0.43 20.78 5.00
N ALA A 59 -0.02 20.33 6.18
CA ALA A 59 -0.13 21.10 7.42
C ALA A 59 1.01 22.13 7.63
N MET A 60 2.05 22.09 6.81
CA MET A 60 3.19 23.01 6.87
C MET A 60 2.93 24.34 6.15
N ASP A 61 3.81 25.31 6.36
CA ASP A 61 3.87 26.50 5.49
C ASP A 61 4.20 26.09 4.05
N ARG A 62 3.42 26.61 3.11
CA ARG A 62 3.37 26.19 1.70
C ARG A 62 3.97 27.22 0.76
N ASN A 63 4.53 28.29 1.32
CA ASN A 63 5.10 29.36 0.53
C ASN A 63 6.26 28.85 -0.34
N GLY A 64 6.17 29.08 -1.65
CA GLY A 64 7.15 28.60 -2.63
C GLY A 64 7.15 27.09 -2.91
N MET A 65 6.17 26.33 -2.38
CA MET A 65 6.03 24.90 -2.67
C MET A 65 5.29 24.60 -3.98
N LEU A 66 4.51 25.56 -4.48
CA LEU A 66 3.62 25.40 -5.63
C LEU A 66 4.28 25.89 -6.92
N ALA A 67 4.12 25.12 -7.99
CA ALA A 67 4.38 25.61 -9.35
C ALA A 67 3.27 26.56 -9.81
N ASP A 68 3.53 27.36 -10.85
CA ASP A 68 2.55 28.31 -11.40
C ASP A 68 1.23 27.62 -11.78
N GLY A 69 0.13 28.03 -11.13
CA GLY A 69 -1.21 27.50 -11.38
C GLY A 69 -1.53 26.17 -10.68
N GLN A 70 -0.62 25.63 -9.86
CA GLN A 70 -0.84 24.43 -9.06
C GLN A 70 -1.53 24.76 -7.73
N THR A 71 -2.52 23.96 -7.33
CA THR A 71 -3.14 24.05 -6.00
C THR A 71 -2.39 23.19 -5.00
N THR A 72 -2.47 23.52 -3.71
CA THR A 72 -1.90 22.68 -2.65
C THR A 72 -2.44 21.24 -2.72
N ASN A 73 -3.74 21.07 -2.95
CA ASN A 73 -4.36 19.75 -3.06
C ASN A 73 -3.72 18.91 -4.19
N SER A 74 -3.55 19.49 -5.38
CA SER A 74 -2.90 18.79 -6.50
C SER A 74 -1.44 18.44 -6.19
N LYS A 75 -0.69 19.37 -5.59
CA LYS A 75 0.71 19.12 -5.21
C LYS A 75 0.86 17.96 -4.21
N ILE A 76 -0.01 17.88 -3.21
CA ILE A 76 0.01 16.79 -2.23
C ILE A 76 -0.38 15.46 -2.87
N ALA A 77 -1.38 15.46 -3.76
CA ALA A 77 -1.75 14.27 -4.51
C ALA A 77 -0.55 13.76 -5.33
N ASP A 78 0.07 14.65 -6.11
CA ASP A 78 1.27 14.33 -6.89
C ASP A 78 2.40 13.77 -6.00
N ASP A 79 2.65 14.38 -4.84
CA ASP A 79 3.71 13.93 -3.92
C ASP A 79 3.43 12.54 -3.35
N ILE A 80 2.16 12.24 -3.03
CA ILE A 80 1.73 10.92 -2.55
C ILE A 80 1.90 9.89 -3.66
N GLU A 81 1.42 10.16 -4.88
CA GLU A 81 1.54 9.25 -6.02
C GLU A 81 3.01 8.98 -6.38
N ASN A 82 3.84 10.01 -6.37
CA ASN A 82 5.28 9.90 -6.59
C ASN A 82 5.97 9.09 -5.48
N TYR A 83 5.59 9.30 -4.21
CA TYR A 83 6.11 8.52 -3.09
C TYR A 83 5.77 7.03 -3.21
N LEU A 84 4.52 6.72 -3.57
CA LEU A 84 4.07 5.34 -3.77
C LEU A 84 4.80 4.67 -4.93
N THR A 85 4.93 5.38 -6.05
CA THR A 85 5.69 4.91 -7.22
C THR A 85 7.16 4.65 -6.87
N ALA A 86 7.79 5.57 -6.13
CA ALA A 86 9.17 5.40 -5.65
C ALA A 86 9.32 4.25 -4.65
N SER A 87 8.25 3.89 -3.95
CA SER A 87 8.21 2.76 -3.01
C SER A 87 7.89 1.42 -3.67
N GLY A 88 7.77 1.38 -5.01
CA GLY A 88 7.48 0.17 -5.78
C GLY A 88 5.99 -0.20 -5.84
N LEU A 89 5.10 0.72 -5.46
CA LEU A 89 3.65 0.56 -5.55
C LEU A 89 3.10 1.27 -6.79
N PRO A 90 1.92 0.86 -7.32
CA PRO A 90 1.29 1.49 -8.47
C PRO A 90 0.64 2.83 -8.07
N GLY A 91 1.48 3.87 -7.92
CA GLY A 91 1.02 5.22 -7.54
C GLY A 91 0.10 5.87 -8.58
N ASP A 92 0.23 5.49 -9.85
CA ASP A 92 -0.64 5.92 -10.96
C ASP A 92 -2.07 5.38 -10.89
N GLN A 93 -2.28 4.33 -10.10
CA GLN A 93 -3.59 3.73 -9.81
C GLN A 93 -4.10 4.12 -8.41
N ALA A 94 -3.42 5.04 -7.73
CA ALA A 94 -3.83 5.52 -6.42
C ALA A 94 -4.80 6.70 -6.55
N ASP A 95 -5.99 6.56 -5.98
CA ASP A 95 -6.92 7.66 -5.83
C ASP A 95 -6.63 8.40 -4.51
N VAL A 96 -6.25 9.68 -4.62
CA VAL A 96 -5.96 10.53 -3.46
C VAL A 96 -7.15 11.45 -3.16
N PHE A 97 -7.59 11.44 -1.90
CA PHE A 97 -8.70 12.24 -1.40
C PHE A 97 -8.22 13.15 -0.28
N ILE A 98 -8.53 14.44 -0.40
CA ILE A 98 -8.36 15.44 0.65
C ILE A 98 -9.76 15.98 0.94
N VAL A 99 -10.36 15.54 2.05
CA VAL A 99 -11.81 15.69 2.31
C VAL A 99 -12.09 16.10 3.75
N ASP A 100 -13.32 16.51 4.04
CA ASP A 100 -13.77 16.75 5.41
C ASP A 100 -13.76 15.43 6.21
N PRO A 101 -13.21 15.43 7.44
CA PRO A 101 -13.09 14.21 8.26
C PRO A 101 -14.41 13.70 8.84
N THR A 102 -15.51 14.43 8.68
CA THR A 102 -16.84 14.06 9.19
C THR A 102 -17.68 13.41 8.10
N ASP A 103 -17.65 13.93 6.88
CA ASP A 103 -18.45 13.43 5.76
C ASP A 103 -17.67 12.51 4.79
N HIS A 104 -16.33 12.54 4.84
CA HIS A 104 -15.40 11.75 4.02
C HIS A 104 -15.56 11.89 2.50
N THR A 105 -16.35 12.85 2.03
CA THR A 105 -16.79 12.95 0.63
C THR A 105 -16.66 14.36 0.07
N THR A 106 -16.86 15.39 0.89
CA THR A 106 -16.69 16.78 0.46
C THR A 106 -15.22 17.08 0.37
N THR A 107 -14.75 17.49 -0.81
CA THR A 107 -13.37 17.93 -1.00
C THR A 107 -13.07 19.13 -0.10
N PHE A 108 -11.97 19.02 0.64
CA PHE A 108 -11.47 20.07 1.51
C PHE A 108 -10.42 20.88 0.74
N ASP A 109 -10.74 22.12 0.39
CA ASP A 109 -9.78 23.03 -0.24
C ASP A 109 -8.79 23.53 0.81
N LEU A 110 -7.53 23.13 0.68
CA LEU A 110 -6.48 23.50 1.62
C LEU A 110 -6.09 24.97 1.51
N ASP A 111 -6.32 25.61 0.37
CA ASP A 111 -5.91 26.98 0.09
C ASP A 111 -6.97 28.02 0.49
N ASP A 112 -8.23 27.59 0.72
CA ASP A 112 -9.32 28.44 1.21
C ASP A 112 -9.03 28.95 2.65
N PRO A 113 -8.96 30.28 2.88
CA PRO A 113 -8.76 30.84 4.22
C PRO A 113 -9.83 30.45 5.24
N VAL A 114 -11.05 30.10 4.83
CA VAL A 114 -12.12 29.64 5.75
C VAL A 114 -11.75 28.30 6.39
N ASN A 115 -10.94 27.51 5.70
CA ASN A 115 -10.49 26.19 6.11
C ASN A 115 -9.21 26.24 6.97
N ASP A 116 -8.68 27.42 7.25
CA ASP A 116 -7.52 27.58 8.12
C ASP A 116 -7.84 27.07 9.54
N LEU A 117 -6.89 26.33 10.12
CA LEU A 117 -6.99 25.64 11.42
C LEU A 117 -8.10 24.58 11.52
N GLN A 118 -8.86 24.32 10.46
CA GLN A 118 -9.84 23.23 10.44
C GLN A 118 -9.15 21.85 10.26
N LEU A 119 -9.88 20.77 10.52
CA LEU A 119 -9.37 19.42 10.32
C LEU A 119 -9.69 18.97 8.89
N PHE A 120 -8.74 18.28 8.27
CA PHE A 120 -8.92 17.63 6.96
C PHE A 120 -8.45 16.17 7.06
N GLU A 121 -9.12 15.30 6.32
CA GLU A 121 -8.72 13.91 6.12
C GLU A 121 -7.94 13.78 4.81
N VAL A 122 -6.78 13.13 4.86
CA VAL A 122 -6.09 12.63 3.68
C VAL A 122 -6.32 11.12 3.63
N ARG A 123 -6.87 10.64 2.52
CA ARG A 123 -7.13 9.23 2.26
C ARG A 123 -6.56 8.85 0.90
N VAL A 124 -5.93 7.70 0.83
CA VAL A 124 -5.46 7.11 -0.42
C VAL A 124 -6.10 5.75 -0.58
N GLU A 125 -6.55 5.46 -1.78
CA GLU A 125 -7.13 4.17 -2.16
C GLU A 125 -6.40 3.61 -3.36
N VAL A 126 -5.98 2.34 -3.26
CA VAL A 126 -5.37 1.62 -4.38
C VAL A 126 -6.15 0.34 -4.61
N PRO A 127 -6.54 0.02 -5.86
CA PRO A 127 -7.21 -1.22 -6.18
C PRO A 127 -6.36 -2.44 -5.76
N TYR A 128 -6.97 -3.40 -5.06
CA TYR A 128 -6.27 -4.57 -4.54
C TYR A 128 -5.61 -5.38 -5.66
N SER A 129 -6.25 -5.50 -6.82
CA SER A 129 -5.67 -6.22 -7.96
C SER A 129 -4.36 -5.62 -8.46
N ALA A 130 -4.17 -4.30 -8.33
CA ALA A 130 -2.94 -3.61 -8.70
C ALA A 130 -1.76 -3.94 -7.76
N LEU A 131 -2.06 -4.42 -6.56
CA LEU A 131 -1.09 -4.74 -5.50
C LEU A 131 -0.76 -6.24 -5.43
N THR A 132 -1.49 -7.08 -6.16
CA THR A 132 -1.30 -8.54 -6.16
C THR A 132 -0.53 -9.01 -7.37
N ASN A 133 0.29 -10.03 -7.18
CA ASN A 133 0.98 -10.71 -8.28
C ASN A 133 0.08 -11.70 -9.04
N ALA A 134 -1.14 -11.93 -8.53
CA ALA A 134 -2.09 -12.90 -9.07
C ALA A 134 -2.73 -12.48 -10.41
N GLY A 135 -2.46 -11.26 -10.90
CA GLY A 135 -2.69 -10.86 -12.29
C GLY A 135 -4.12 -11.09 -12.76
N GLY A 136 -5.07 -10.32 -12.21
CA GLY A 136 -6.46 -10.33 -12.69
C GLY A 136 -7.09 -8.95 -12.54
N SER A 137 -7.39 -8.29 -13.66
CA SER A 137 -8.23 -7.09 -13.66
C SER A 137 -9.64 -7.49 -13.23
N SER A 138 -9.96 -7.27 -11.96
CA SER A 138 -11.26 -7.63 -11.41
C SER A 138 -12.28 -6.54 -11.73
N THR A 139 -13.39 -6.89 -12.39
CA THR A 139 -14.48 -5.94 -12.70
C THR A 139 -15.11 -5.32 -11.44
N ASN A 140 -14.88 -5.90 -10.26
CA ASN A 140 -15.33 -5.41 -8.97
C ASN A 140 -14.18 -5.53 -7.97
N ASP A 141 -13.19 -4.65 -8.11
CA ASP A 141 -11.99 -4.64 -7.28
C ASP A 141 -12.28 -3.99 -5.92
N TRP A 142 -11.59 -4.47 -4.88
CA TRP A 142 -11.68 -3.91 -3.54
C TRP A 142 -10.53 -2.95 -3.36
N ASN A 143 -10.76 -1.79 -2.77
CA ASN A 143 -9.67 -0.84 -2.54
C ASN A 143 -8.97 -1.13 -1.21
N MET A 144 -7.64 -1.16 -1.23
CA MET A 144 -6.85 -1.01 -0.03
C MET A 144 -6.67 0.47 0.26
N SER A 145 -7.14 0.91 1.43
CA SER A 145 -7.13 2.32 1.80
C SER A 145 -6.23 2.60 3.01
N ALA A 146 -5.59 3.77 3.02
CA ALA A 146 -5.01 4.34 4.24
C ALA A 146 -5.54 5.76 4.42
N LYS A 147 -5.73 6.19 5.68
CA LYS A 147 -6.21 7.54 5.98
C LYS A 147 -5.62 8.13 7.26
N ILE A 148 -5.51 9.45 7.29
CA ILE A 148 -5.10 10.23 8.46
C ILE A 148 -5.84 11.57 8.49
N VAL A 149 -6.05 12.12 9.68
CA VAL A 149 -6.66 13.44 9.86
C VAL A 149 -5.65 14.37 10.49
N PHE A 150 -5.42 15.53 9.86
CA PHE A 150 -4.55 16.60 10.37
C PHE A 150 -5.28 17.93 10.45
N ARG A 151 -4.65 18.89 11.12
CA ARG A 151 -5.11 20.28 11.20
C ARG A 151 -4.42 21.12 10.13
N ASN A 152 -5.17 21.95 9.43
CA ASN A 152 -4.68 22.92 8.46
C ASN A 152 -3.98 24.11 9.16
N ALA A 153 -2.86 23.84 9.84
CA ALA A 153 -2.23 24.77 10.77
C ALA A 153 -1.19 25.73 10.13
N ARG A 154 -0.82 25.52 8.85
CA ARG A 154 0.23 26.25 8.11
C ARG A 154 1.48 26.53 8.98
N ALA A 155 2.01 25.49 9.62
CA ALA A 155 3.11 25.65 10.57
C ALA A 155 4.40 26.10 9.87
N ALA A 156 4.91 27.29 10.23
CA ALA A 156 6.16 27.83 9.71
C ALA A 156 7.37 27.08 10.30
N ILE A 157 8.29 26.66 9.44
CA ILE A 157 9.59 26.14 9.87
C ILE A 157 10.46 27.35 10.23
N VAL A 158 10.66 27.58 11.53
CA VAL A 158 11.70 28.50 11.99
C VAL A 158 13.04 27.76 11.84
N GLN A 159 13.77 28.05 10.77
CA GLN A 159 15.14 27.58 10.57
C GLN A 159 16.13 28.38 11.42
#